data_AF-W2YZG8-F1
#
_entry.id   AF-W2YZG8-F1
#
_cell.length_a   1.000
_cell.length_b   1.000
_cell.length_c   1.000
_cell.angle_alpha   90.00
_cell.angle_beta   90.00
_cell.angle_gamma   90.00
#
_symmetry.space_group_name_H-M   'P 1'
#
loop_
_entity.id
_entity.type
_entity.pdbx_description
1 polymer ?
#
loop_
_entity_poly.entity_id
_entity_poly.type
_entity_poly.pdbx_seq_one_letter_code
_entity_poly.pdbx_strand_id
1 'polypeptide(L)' 'MVQYIPPTSNVVARLFSQAKVVLSPLRQSMSSVQLERVLFLKINRRFWSVKTVVCASKQY' A
#
# COMPACT_ATOMS: atom_id res chain seq x y z
N MET A 1 -28.95 -4.58 7.98
CA MET A 1 -28.19 -3.49 7.33
C MET A 1 -27.02 -4.15 6.60
N VAL A 2 -27.09 -4.25 5.27
CA VAL A 2 -26.04 -4.92 4.47
C VAL A 2 -24.84 -3.98 4.40
N GLN A 3 -23.73 -4.37 5.01
CA GLN A 3 -22.46 -3.69 4.81
C GLN A 3 -22.14 -3.71 3.32
N TYR A 4 -21.91 -2.53 2.72
CA TYR A 4 -21.55 -2.42 1.32
C TYR A 4 -20.22 -3.16 1.10
N ILE A 5 -20.30 -4.37 0.56
CA ILE A 5 -19.14 -5.14 0.12
C ILE A 5 -18.84 -4.63 -1.29
N PRO A 6 -17.77 -3.83 -1.48
CA PRO A 6 -17.39 -3.44 -2.82
C PRO A 6 -17.10 -4.72 -3.64
N PRO A 7 -17.48 -4.76 -4.92
CA PRO A 7 -17.12 -5.88 -5.77
C PRO A 7 -15.61 -6.10 -5.70
N THR A 8 -15.19 -7.36 -5.57
CA THR A 8 -13.79 -7.75 -5.40
C THR A 8 -12.88 -7.15 -6.50
N SER A 9 -13.41 -6.97 -7.71
CA SER A 9 -12.68 -6.29 -8.80
C SER A 9 -12.38 -4.81 -8.52
N ASN A 10 -13.23 -4.10 -7.78
CA ASN A 10 -13.03 -2.68 -7.46
C ASN A 10 -11.86 -2.49 -6.48
N VAL A 11 -11.74 -3.38 -5.49
CA VAL A 11 -10.62 -3.34 -4.53
C VAL A 11 -9.29 -3.64 -5.24
N VAL A 12 -9.27 -4.65 -6.10
CA VAL A 12 -8.07 -5.03 -6.85
C VAL A 12 -7.71 -3.98 -7.91
N ALA A 13 -8.69 -3.45 -8.64
CA ALA A 13 -8.46 -2.36 -9.60
C ALA A 13 -7.93 -1.10 -8.90
N ARG A 14 -8.47 -0.75 -7.72
CA ARG A 14 -7.98 0.37 -6.91
C ARG A 14 -6.56 0.14 -6.42
N LEU A 15 -6.22 -1.10 -6.05
CA LEU A 15 -4.87 -1.49 -5.67
C LEU A 15 -3.88 -1.23 -6.80
N PHE A 16 -4.13 -1.78 -7.99
CA PHE A 16 -3.24 -1.61 -9.14
C PHE A 16 -3.19 -0.17 -9.66
N SER A 17 -4.30 0.58 -9.56
CA SER A 17 -4.30 2.02 -9.84
C SER A 17 -3.37 2.78 -8.87
N GLN A 18 -3.44 2.48 -7.57
CA GLN A 18 -2.51 3.05 -6.58
C GLN A 18 -1.06 2.60 -6.82
N ALA A 19 -0.85 1.36 -7.25
CA ALA A 19 0.47 0.85 -7.59
C ALA A 19 1.11 1.62 -8.74
N LYS A 20 0.33 1.91 -9.79
CA LYS A 20 0.77 2.73 -10.92
C LYS A 20 1.22 4.13 -10.51
N VAL A 21 0.56 4.73 -9.51
CA VAL A 21 0.97 6.05 -8.97
C VAL A 21 2.26 5.96 -8.15
N VAL A 22 2.46 4.86 -7.42
CA VAL A 22 3.70 4.63 -6.64
C VAL A 22 4.89 4.32 -7.55
N LEU A 23 4.66 3.55 -8.62
CA LEU A 23 5.61 3.25 -9.69
C LEU A 23 5.66 4.40 -10.71
N SER A 24 6.00 5.59 -10.22
CA SER A 24 6.26 6.75 -11.08
C SER A 24 7.60 6.58 -11.81
N PRO A 25 7.79 7.17 -13.01
CA PRO A 25 9.09 7.21 -13.70
C PRO A 25 10.24 7.70 -12.81
N LEU A 26 9.96 8.66 -11.93
CA LEU A 26 10.90 9.21 -10.95
C LEU A 26 11.30 8.22 -9.84
N ARG A 27 10.62 7.08 -9.76
CA ARG A 27 10.82 6.02 -8.76
C ARG A 27 11.14 4.67 -9.41
N GLN A 28 11.59 4.67 -10.66
CA GLN A 28 11.96 3.43 -11.38
C GLN A 28 13.10 2.64 -10.72
N SER A 29 13.92 3.28 -9.87
CA SER A 29 14.92 2.58 -9.07
C SER A 29 14.34 1.79 -7.88
N MET A 30 13.04 1.87 -7.64
CA MET A 30 12.38 1.12 -6.57
C MET A 30 12.27 -0.37 -6.95
N SER A 31 12.87 -1.24 -6.13
CA SER A 31 12.74 -2.69 -6.30
C SER A 31 11.30 -3.16 -6.10
N SER A 32 10.93 -4.28 -6.71
CA SER A 32 9.60 -4.90 -6.56
C SER A 32 9.22 -5.10 -5.08
N VAL A 33 10.18 -5.54 -4.27
CA VAL A 33 9.99 -5.77 -2.83
C VAL A 33 9.70 -4.46 -2.08
N GLN A 34 10.38 -3.36 -2.45
CA GLN A 34 10.10 -2.05 -1.86
C GLN A 34 8.72 -1.53 -2.27
N LEU A 35 8.32 -1.75 -3.52
CA LEU A 35 7.00 -1.38 -4.01
C LEU A 35 5.89 -2.10 -3.24
N GLU A 36 6.02 -3.42 -3.05
CA GLU A 36 5.06 -4.21 -2.27
C GLU A 36 4.93 -3.71 -0.83
N ARG A 37 6.05 -3.44 -0.15
CA ARG A 37 6.06 -2.89 1.22
C ARG A 37 5.38 -1.53 1.28
N VAL A 38 5.65 -0.64 0.33
CA VAL A 38 5.03 0.70 0.27
C VAL A 38 3.53 0.60 0.00
N LEU A 39 3.10 -0.27 -0.92
CA LEU A 39 1.68 -0.50 -1.17
C LEU A 39 0.98 -1.07 0.04
N PHE A 40 1.55 -2.10 0.66
CA PHE A 40 1.03 -2.69 1.89
C PHE A 40 0.81 -1.61 2.95
N LEU A 41 1.83 -0.78 3.18
CA LEU A 41 1.78 0.35 4.11
C LEU A 41 0.75 1.44 3.73
N LYS A 42 0.46 1.62 2.44
CA LYS A 42 -0.45 2.65 1.95
C LYS A 42 -1.92 2.22 2.02
N ILE A 43 -2.25 0.98 1.66
CA ILE A 43 -3.63 0.46 1.62
C ILE A 43 -4.19 0.34 3.03
N ASN A 44 -3.37 -0.17 3.93
CA ASN A 44 -3.76 -0.52 5.29
C ASN A 44 -3.39 0.60 6.28
N ARG A 45 -3.27 1.85 5.82
CA ARG A 45 -2.90 3.03 6.62
C ARG A 45 -3.74 3.22 7.89
N ARG A 46 -4.95 2.66 7.95
CA ARG A 46 -5.82 2.70 9.14
C ARG A 46 -5.27 1.88 10.31
N PHE A 47 -4.41 0.90 10.04
CA PHE A 47 -3.88 -0.03 11.04
C PHE A 47 -2.55 0.41 11.67
N TRP A 48 -1.92 1.47 11.17
CA TRP A 48 -0.64 1.94 11.71
C TRP A 48 -0.46 3.45 11.63
N SER A 49 0.30 3.95 12.59
CA SER A 49 0.81 5.32 12.59
C SER A 49 2.27 5.34 12.15
N VAL A 50 2.77 6.52 11.78
CA VAL A 50 4.20 6.73 11.48
C VAL A 50 5.08 6.24 12.64
N LYS A 51 4.65 6.43 13.90
CA LYS A 51 5.38 5.97 15.09
C LYS A 51 5.53 4.45 15.11
N THR A 52 4.46 3.73 14.78
CA THR A 52 4.43 2.26 14.72
C THR A 52 5.37 1.73 13.64
N VAL A 53 5.33 2.34 12.45
CA VAL A 53 6.18 1.94 11.32
C VAL A 53 7.66 2.22 11.60
N VAL A 54 7.98 3.38 12.18
CA VAL A 54 9.37 3.75 12.55
C VAL A 54 9.91 2.84 13.66
N CYS A 55 9.07 2.42 14.60
CA CYS A 55 9.48 1.46 15.63
C CYS A 55 9.81 0.09 15.00
N ALA A 56 8.93 -0.43 14.15
CA ALA A 56 9.11 -1.73 13.50
C ALA A 56 10.28 -1.74 12.49
N SER A 57 10.51 -0.65 11.77
CA SER A 57 11.62 -0.57 10.80
C SER A 57 13.00 -0.56 11.44
N LYS A 58 13.10 -0.15 12.71
CA LYS A 58 14.38 -0.12 13.46
C LYS A 58 14.78 -1.49 14.03
N GLN A 59 13.89 -2.47 13.97
CA GLN A 59 14.12 -3.82 14.50
C GLN A 59 14.75 -4.77 13.48
N TYR A 60 14.96 -4.31 12.23
CA TYR A 60 15.52 -5.09 11.13
C TYR A 60 16.89 -4.54 10.72
#